data_AF-A0A3D0X4F2-F1
#
_entry.id   AF-A0A3D0X4F2-F1
#
_cell.length_a   1.000
_cell.length_b   1.000
_cell.length_c   1.000
_cell.angle_alpha   90.00
_cell.angle_beta   90.00
_cell.angle_gamma   90.00
#
_symmetry.space_group_name_H-M   'P 1'
#
loop_
_entity.id
_entity.type
_entity.pdbx_description
1 polymer ?
#
loop_
_entity_poly.entity_id
_entity_poly.type
_entity_poly.pdbx_seq_one_letter_code
_entity_poly.pdbx_strand_id
1 'polypeptide(L)'
;MPVGIDDFKKLREEGYYFVDKTRFIKDFLDGHSNVTLITRPRRFGKTLTLSMLQYFFTMEKADENRALFHELDIESSGERYMREQGTRPVLFLTLKDAHSNTFSSMMIKVSELLRQLYSRFSYLSESGSLSMQDREYFMSILQGTCTAENMQFSLSNLIQFLEKHHHRQPILLLDEYDAPILSAWEKGYYAECMNFMRGFLGTALKTNLSLGFAILTGVARISKESIFSGLNNLDVCSVLSDTYSDAMGFTQEEAVKLMADCGVEDKLTDLKRWYDGYRFGKKDIYNPWSVI
;
A
#
# COMPACT_ATOMS: atom_id res chain seq x y z
N MET A 1 -9.36 12.58 -13.59
CA MET A 1 -9.44 11.37 -12.75
C MET A 1 -10.87 11.22 -12.28
N PRO A 2 -11.52 10.06 -12.45
CA PRO A 2 -12.85 9.84 -11.92
C PRO A 2 -12.81 9.62 -10.41
N VAL A 3 -13.86 10.09 -9.72
CA VAL A 3 -14.05 9.84 -8.30
C VAL A 3 -14.22 8.34 -8.05
N GLY A 4 -13.43 7.80 -7.13
CA GLY A 4 -13.57 6.41 -6.66
C GLY A 4 -12.88 5.35 -7.52
N ILE A 5 -12.06 5.73 -8.51
CA ILE A 5 -11.13 4.79 -9.15
C ILE A 5 -9.79 4.84 -8.44
N ASP A 6 -9.54 3.77 -7.68
CA ASP A 6 -8.31 3.57 -6.92
C ASP A 6 -7.38 2.51 -7.56
N ASP A 7 -7.72 2.03 -8.76
CA ASP A 7 -6.91 1.07 -9.53
C ASP A 7 -6.15 1.78 -10.67
N PHE A 8 -4.83 1.73 -10.62
CA PHE A 8 -3.97 2.43 -11.58
C PHE A 8 -4.09 1.87 -12.99
N LYS A 9 -4.19 0.55 -13.15
CA LYS A 9 -4.34 -0.08 -14.46
C LYS A 9 -5.64 0.34 -15.12
N LYS A 10 -6.77 0.23 -14.41
CA LYS A 10 -8.08 0.70 -14.87
C LYS A 10 -8.05 2.18 -15.26
N LEU A 11 -7.39 3.00 -14.45
CA LEU A 11 -7.25 4.43 -14.71
C LEU A 11 -6.58 4.70 -16.07
N ARG A 12 -5.49 3.97 -16.36
CA ARG A 12 -4.72 4.09 -17.61
C ARG A 12 -5.44 3.49 -18.82
N GLU A 13 -6.00 2.28 -18.67
CA GLU A 13 -6.63 1.56 -19.78
C GLU A 13 -7.97 2.17 -20.23
N GLU A 14 -8.74 2.74 -19.30
CA GLU A 14 -10.01 3.41 -19.63
C GLU A 14 -9.83 4.86 -20.10
N GLY A 15 -8.58 5.34 -20.24
CA GLY A 15 -8.27 6.65 -20.82
C GLY A 15 -8.74 7.84 -19.98
N TYR A 16 -8.87 7.66 -18.67
CA TYR A 16 -9.23 8.76 -17.78
C TYR A 16 -8.12 9.80 -17.69
N TYR A 17 -8.50 11.05 -17.45
CA TYR A 17 -7.53 12.09 -17.11
C TYR A 17 -6.70 11.66 -15.89
N PHE A 18 -5.38 11.69 -16.01
CA PHE A 18 -4.42 11.22 -15.02
C PHE A 18 -3.42 12.32 -14.70
N VAL A 19 -3.27 12.66 -13.41
CA VAL A 19 -2.14 13.48 -12.95
C VAL A 19 -0.99 12.52 -12.67
N ASP A 20 0.08 12.61 -13.45
CA ASP A 20 1.22 11.71 -13.34
C ASP A 20 1.98 11.89 -12.02
N LYS A 21 2.05 10.80 -11.24
CA LYS A 21 2.79 10.71 -9.98
C LYS A 21 3.88 9.64 -10.01
N THR A 22 4.18 9.08 -11.17
CA THR A 22 5.09 7.95 -11.30
C THR A 22 6.54 8.28 -10.96
N ARG A 23 6.93 9.57 -11.01
CA ARG A 23 8.22 10.04 -10.48
C ARG A 23 8.47 9.59 -9.03
N PHE A 24 7.42 9.41 -8.23
CA PHE A 24 7.52 8.87 -6.88
C PHE A 24 8.27 7.52 -6.84
N ILE A 25 8.12 6.66 -7.86
CA ILE A 25 8.80 5.37 -7.94
C ILE A 25 10.33 5.56 -7.96
N LYS A 26 10.80 6.51 -8.76
CA LYS A 26 12.22 6.87 -8.86
C LYS A 26 12.74 7.35 -7.50
N ASP A 27 12.04 8.32 -6.92
CA ASP A 27 12.45 8.94 -5.65
C ASP A 27 12.42 7.92 -4.49
N PHE A 28 11.48 6.97 -4.54
CA PHE A 28 11.44 5.85 -3.62
C PHE A 28 12.65 4.91 -3.80
N LEU A 29 12.93 4.47 -5.03
CA LEU A 29 14.05 3.57 -5.33
C LEU A 29 15.42 4.16 -4.96
N ASP A 30 15.57 5.49 -5.00
CA ASP A 30 16.82 6.15 -4.63
C ASP A 30 17.08 6.24 -3.12
N GLY A 31 16.05 6.13 -2.27
CA GLY A 31 16.19 6.51 -0.85
C GLY A 31 15.30 5.78 0.15
N HIS A 32 14.56 4.74 -0.24
CA HIS A 32 13.67 4.07 0.70
C HIS A 32 14.40 3.33 1.82
N SER A 33 13.74 3.27 2.97
CA SER A 33 14.09 2.34 4.05
C SER A 33 13.42 0.98 3.83
N ASN A 34 13.79 -0.03 4.63
CA ASN A 34 13.15 -1.36 4.54
C ASN A 34 11.64 -1.31 4.78
N VAL A 35 11.17 -0.38 5.63
CA VAL A 35 9.75 -0.20 5.92
C VAL A 35 9.43 1.28 5.88
N THR A 36 8.58 1.69 4.94
CA THR A 36 8.15 3.08 4.80
C THR A 36 6.67 3.20 5.15
N LEU A 37 6.32 4.04 6.12
CA LEU A 37 4.95 4.39 6.46
C LEU A 37 4.62 5.78 5.90
N ILE A 38 3.66 5.86 4.97
CA ILE A 38 3.17 7.11 4.39
C ILE A 38 1.80 7.42 4.98
N THR A 39 1.70 8.46 5.80
CA THR A 39 0.41 8.89 6.36
C THR A 39 -0.14 10.07 5.59
N ARG A 40 -1.36 9.95 5.05
CA ARG A 40 -2.07 11.04 4.38
C ARG A 40 -3.55 11.04 4.80
N PRO A 41 -4.22 12.20 4.81
CA PRO A 41 -5.64 12.27 5.11
C PRO A 41 -6.47 11.36 4.18
N ARG A 42 -7.75 11.14 4.55
CA ARG A 42 -8.67 10.37 3.71
C ARG A 42 -8.74 10.99 2.30
N ARG A 43 -8.95 10.15 1.28
CA ARG A 43 -9.19 10.60 -0.10
C ARG A 43 -8.00 11.26 -0.82
N PHE A 44 -6.77 11.04 -0.35
CA PHE A 44 -5.54 11.56 -0.95
C PHE A 44 -4.93 10.70 -2.06
N GLY A 45 -5.57 9.60 -2.46
CA GLY A 45 -5.05 8.69 -3.49
C GLY A 45 -4.06 7.64 -2.97
N LYS A 46 -4.06 7.34 -1.66
CA LYS A 46 -3.15 6.34 -1.06
C LYS A 46 -3.24 4.98 -1.77
N THR A 47 -4.45 4.46 -1.94
CA THR A 47 -4.73 3.19 -2.61
C THR A 47 -4.29 3.20 -4.07
N LEU A 48 -4.59 4.29 -4.80
CA LEU A 48 -4.14 4.47 -6.19
C LEU A 48 -2.62 4.44 -6.31
N THR A 49 -1.91 5.14 -5.42
CA THR A 49 -0.44 5.10 -5.37
C THR A 49 0.09 3.70 -5.11
N LEU A 50 -0.48 2.95 -4.15
CA LEU A 50 -0.04 1.57 -3.91
C LEU A 50 -0.39 0.64 -5.08
N SER A 51 -1.53 0.82 -5.76
CA SER A 51 -1.89 0.09 -6.98
C SER A 51 -0.88 0.37 -8.10
N MET A 52 -0.47 1.63 -8.29
CA MET A 52 0.60 2.00 -9.23
C MET A 52 1.91 1.27 -8.91
N LEU A 53 2.33 1.24 -7.63
CA LEU A 53 3.53 0.48 -7.23
C LEU A 53 3.37 -1.03 -7.45
N GLN A 54 2.17 -1.58 -7.20
CA GLN A 54 1.88 -2.98 -7.46
C GLN A 54 2.14 -3.32 -8.93
N TYR A 55 1.55 -2.56 -9.86
CA TYR A 55 1.74 -2.79 -11.30
C TYR A 55 3.18 -2.55 -11.77
N PHE A 56 3.90 -1.61 -11.13
CA PHE A 56 5.29 -1.38 -11.46
C PHE A 56 6.16 -2.59 -11.06
N PHE A 57 6.07 -3.06 -9.82
CA PHE A 57 7.01 -4.07 -9.31
C PHE A 57 6.61 -5.51 -9.62
N THR A 58 5.30 -5.80 -9.77
CA THR A 58 4.82 -7.18 -9.86
C THR A 58 5.30 -7.87 -11.13
N MET A 59 5.92 -9.03 -10.97
CA MET A 59 6.30 -9.90 -12.09
C MET A 59 5.09 -10.55 -12.79
N GLU A 60 3.92 -10.55 -12.16
CA GLU A 60 2.69 -11.01 -12.79
C GLU A 60 2.33 -10.09 -13.96
N LYS A 61 2.32 -10.64 -15.18
CA LYS A 61 2.03 -9.88 -16.40
C LYS A 61 2.99 -8.69 -16.59
N ALA A 62 4.27 -8.87 -16.26
CA ALA A 62 5.29 -7.83 -16.31
C ALA A 62 5.29 -7.04 -17.64
N ASP A 63 5.24 -7.75 -18.78
CA ASP A 63 5.23 -7.14 -20.11
C ASP A 63 3.97 -6.30 -20.37
N GLU A 64 2.78 -6.80 -19.98
CA GLU A 64 1.52 -6.04 -20.08
C GLU A 64 1.58 -4.79 -19.20
N ASN A 65 2.07 -4.92 -17.96
CA ASN A 65 2.11 -3.83 -17.01
C ASN A 65 3.13 -2.75 -17.40
N ARG A 66 4.19 -3.11 -18.13
CA ARG A 66 5.19 -2.14 -18.62
C ARG A 66 4.55 -1.06 -19.48
N ALA A 67 3.55 -1.41 -20.30
CA ALA A 67 2.83 -0.47 -21.15
C ALA A 67 2.04 0.60 -20.37
N LEU A 68 1.66 0.32 -19.12
CA LEU A 68 0.94 1.28 -18.26
C LEU A 68 1.79 2.52 -17.94
N PHE A 69 3.11 2.38 -18.02
CA PHE A 69 4.11 3.41 -17.68
C PHE A 69 4.68 4.17 -18.88
N HIS A 70 4.20 3.88 -20.10
CA HIS A 70 4.61 4.59 -21.30
C HIS A 70 4.22 6.07 -21.24
N GLU A 71 5.12 6.95 -21.66
CA GLU A 71 4.98 8.42 -21.65
C GLU A 71 4.75 9.01 -20.24
N LEU A 72 5.13 8.28 -19.18
CA LEU A 72 5.08 8.77 -17.81
C LEU A 72 6.48 9.15 -17.30
N ASP A 73 6.54 9.96 -16.26
CA ASP A 73 7.76 10.48 -15.64
C ASP A 73 8.75 9.38 -15.25
N ILE A 74 8.26 8.21 -14.80
CA ILE A 74 9.14 7.09 -14.44
C ILE A 74 9.89 6.49 -15.64
N GLU A 75 9.28 6.44 -16.82
CA GLU A 75 9.94 5.97 -18.03
C GLU A 75 11.04 6.95 -18.43
N SER A 76 10.74 8.24 -18.37
CA SER A 76 11.70 9.32 -18.62
C SER A 76 12.82 9.42 -17.57
N SER A 77 12.64 8.80 -16.39
CA SER A 77 13.65 8.78 -15.33
C SER A 77 14.83 7.85 -15.65
N GLY A 78 14.70 6.99 -16.66
CA GLY A 78 15.79 6.23 -17.28
C GLY A 78 15.85 4.74 -16.93
N GLU A 79 16.62 3.99 -17.73
CA GLU A 79 16.74 2.52 -17.69
C GLU A 79 17.25 1.94 -16.37
N ARG A 80 17.87 2.75 -15.50
CA ARG A 80 18.21 2.30 -14.15
C ARG A 80 16.95 1.93 -13.36
N TYR A 81 15.88 2.73 -13.45
CA TYR A 81 14.65 2.52 -12.69
C TYR A 81 13.72 1.54 -13.41
N MET A 82 13.60 1.64 -14.73
CA MET A 82 12.75 0.74 -15.54
C MET A 82 13.23 -0.72 -15.54
N ARG A 83 14.46 -1.01 -15.11
CA ARG A 83 14.95 -2.37 -14.87
C ARG A 83 14.37 -3.04 -13.62
N GLU A 84 13.82 -2.27 -12.67
CA GLU A 84 13.14 -2.84 -11.49
C GLU A 84 11.68 -3.23 -11.80
N GLN A 85 11.13 -2.77 -12.93
CA GLN A 85 9.76 -3.07 -13.34
C GLN A 85 9.58 -4.57 -13.57
N GLY A 86 8.54 -5.15 -12.99
CA GLY A 86 8.19 -6.56 -13.21
C GLY A 86 9.16 -7.57 -12.60
N THR A 87 9.97 -7.19 -11.62
CA THR A 87 11.07 -8.05 -11.12
C THR A 87 10.76 -8.82 -9.84
N ARG A 88 9.64 -8.52 -9.16
CA ARG A 88 9.41 -8.99 -7.79
C ARG A 88 8.01 -9.56 -7.57
N PRO A 89 7.85 -10.53 -6.66
CA PRO A 89 6.56 -10.85 -6.08
C PRO A 89 6.05 -9.67 -5.25
N VAL A 90 4.78 -9.32 -5.40
CA VAL A 90 4.15 -8.22 -4.67
C VAL A 90 2.94 -8.74 -3.91
N LEU A 91 2.98 -8.61 -2.59
CA LEU A 91 1.82 -8.83 -1.72
C LEU A 91 1.12 -7.49 -1.55
N PHE A 92 -0.10 -7.38 -2.06
CA PHE A 92 -0.96 -6.23 -1.81
C PHE A 92 -2.10 -6.64 -0.90
N LEU A 93 -2.19 -6.03 0.29
CA LEU A 93 -3.24 -6.27 1.27
C LEU A 93 -3.81 -4.93 1.73
N THR A 94 -5.14 -4.81 1.78
CA THR A 94 -5.82 -3.68 2.41
C THR A 94 -6.54 -4.15 3.68
N LEU A 95 -6.41 -3.38 4.76
CA LEU A 95 -7.12 -3.62 6.03
C LEU A 95 -8.33 -2.71 6.21
N LYS A 96 -8.73 -1.97 5.17
CA LYS A 96 -9.90 -1.09 5.13
C LYS A 96 -11.15 -1.72 5.74
N ASP A 97 -11.43 -2.97 5.34
CA ASP A 97 -12.66 -3.67 5.72
C ASP A 97 -12.53 -4.44 7.04
N ALA A 98 -11.35 -4.44 7.68
CA ALA A 98 -11.09 -5.12 8.95
C ALA A 98 -11.62 -4.34 10.18
N HIS A 99 -12.64 -3.51 10.03
CA HIS A 99 -13.33 -2.83 11.13
C HIS A 99 -14.56 -3.63 11.55
N SER A 100 -14.83 -3.74 12.85
CA SER A 100 -15.94 -4.55 13.39
C SER A 100 -16.38 -4.03 14.76
N ASN A 101 -17.52 -4.51 15.28
CA ASN A 101 -17.98 -4.14 16.62
C ASN A 101 -17.32 -4.96 17.74
N THR A 102 -16.70 -6.10 17.42
CA THR A 102 -16.02 -6.98 18.38
C THR A 102 -14.71 -7.51 17.79
N PHE A 103 -13.78 -7.93 18.67
CA PHE A 103 -12.54 -8.56 18.24
C PHE A 103 -12.78 -9.85 17.43
N SER A 104 -13.70 -10.71 17.86
CA SER A 104 -14.02 -11.95 17.13
C SER A 104 -14.53 -11.68 15.71
N SER A 105 -15.41 -10.68 15.54
CA SER A 105 -15.89 -10.28 14.22
C SER A 105 -14.80 -9.64 13.37
N MET A 106 -13.86 -8.90 13.98
CA MET A 106 -12.67 -8.38 13.29
C MET A 106 -11.82 -9.54 12.75
N MET A 107 -11.56 -10.55 13.58
CA MET A 107 -10.74 -11.71 13.21
C MET A 107 -11.36 -12.53 12.08
N ILE A 108 -12.68 -12.66 12.02
CA ILE A 108 -13.37 -13.30 10.87
C ILE A 108 -13.07 -12.54 9.57
N LYS A 109 -13.16 -11.20 9.59
CA LYS A 109 -12.86 -10.37 8.41
C LYS A 109 -11.40 -10.45 8.01
N VAL A 110 -10.47 -10.39 8.98
CA VAL A 110 -9.04 -10.57 8.71
C VAL A 110 -8.76 -11.95 8.11
N SER A 111 -9.40 -13.01 8.63
CA SER A 111 -9.29 -14.36 8.06
C SER A 111 -9.71 -14.40 6.60
N GLU A 112 -10.80 -13.72 6.24
CA GLU A 112 -11.28 -13.68 4.86
C GLU A 112 -10.36 -12.88 3.94
N LEU A 113 -9.84 -11.73 4.41
CA LEU A 113 -8.82 -10.96 3.68
C LEU A 113 -7.56 -11.79 3.41
N LEU A 114 -7.11 -12.57 4.40
CA LEU A 114 -5.96 -13.46 4.25
C LEU A 114 -6.23 -14.62 3.29
N ARG A 115 -7.45 -15.19 3.30
CA ARG A 115 -7.85 -16.22 2.33
C ARG A 115 -7.79 -15.69 0.90
N GLN A 116 -8.30 -14.49 0.68
CA GLN A 116 -8.22 -13.82 -0.63
C GLN A 116 -6.79 -13.50 -1.03
N LEU A 117 -5.94 -13.09 -0.09
CA LEU A 117 -4.52 -12.87 -0.36
C LEU A 117 -3.81 -14.18 -0.75
N TYR A 118 -4.03 -15.26 0.01
CA TYR A 118 -3.42 -16.56 -0.25
C TYR A 118 -3.91 -17.19 -1.55
N SER A 119 -5.19 -17.02 -1.90
CA SER A 119 -5.76 -17.62 -3.12
C SER A 119 -5.13 -17.07 -4.40
N ARG A 120 -4.67 -15.81 -4.39
CA ARG A 120 -3.89 -15.21 -5.49
C ARG A 120 -2.57 -15.94 -5.75
N PHE A 121 -2.03 -16.60 -4.73
CA PHE A 121 -0.78 -17.36 -4.81
C PHE A 121 -1.02 -18.87 -4.72
N SER A 122 -2.18 -19.35 -5.19
CA SER A 122 -2.57 -20.76 -5.10
C SER A 122 -1.53 -21.73 -5.69
N TYR A 123 -0.77 -21.32 -6.71
CA TYR A 123 0.33 -22.11 -7.27
C TYR A 123 1.41 -22.51 -6.24
N LEU A 124 1.51 -21.79 -5.11
CA LEU A 124 2.41 -22.16 -4.02
C LEU A 124 2.01 -23.51 -3.37
N SER A 125 0.74 -23.92 -3.41
CA SER A 125 0.36 -25.23 -2.84
C SER A 125 1.03 -26.41 -3.52
N GLU A 126 1.45 -26.23 -4.78
CA GLU A 126 2.11 -27.24 -5.61
C GLU A 126 3.61 -26.99 -5.77
N SER A 127 4.16 -25.93 -5.16
CA SER A 127 5.56 -25.55 -5.32
C SER A 127 6.51 -26.59 -4.73
N GLY A 128 7.44 -27.09 -5.55
CA GLY A 128 8.53 -27.97 -5.13
C GLY A 128 9.49 -27.35 -4.10
N SER A 129 9.54 -26.02 -3.99
CA SER A 129 10.41 -25.29 -3.05
C SER A 129 9.85 -25.21 -1.62
N LEU A 130 8.57 -25.59 -1.43
CA LEU A 130 7.89 -25.55 -0.14
C LEU A 130 7.89 -26.93 0.52
N SER A 131 8.20 -26.96 1.81
CA SER A 131 8.13 -28.17 2.63
C SER A 131 6.68 -28.62 2.85
N MET A 132 6.49 -29.84 3.34
CA MET A 132 5.16 -30.35 3.71
C MET A 132 4.47 -29.43 4.74
N GLN A 133 5.22 -28.96 5.74
CA GLN A 133 4.71 -28.05 6.78
C GLN A 133 4.32 -26.68 6.22
N ASP A 134 5.11 -26.14 5.29
CA ASP A 134 4.79 -24.87 4.62
C ASP A 134 3.45 -24.98 3.87
N ARG A 135 3.24 -26.09 3.15
CA ARG A 135 2.01 -26.35 2.39
C ARG A 135 0.81 -26.59 3.30
N GLU A 136 0.99 -27.33 4.41
CA GLU A 136 -0.06 -27.51 5.41
C GLU A 136 -0.51 -26.18 6.02
N TYR A 137 0.44 -25.31 6.38
CA TYR A 137 0.14 -23.97 6.87
C TYR A 137 -0.61 -23.15 5.81
N PHE A 138 -0.12 -23.15 4.56
CA PHE A 138 -0.75 -22.45 3.45
C PHE A 138 -2.20 -22.90 3.23
N MET A 139 -2.45 -24.22 3.25
CA MET A 139 -3.79 -24.78 3.14
C MET A 139 -4.68 -24.43 4.33
N SER A 140 -4.14 -24.38 5.56
CA SER A 140 -4.91 -24.01 6.75
C SER A 140 -5.49 -22.59 6.66
N ILE A 141 -4.76 -21.66 6.03
CA ILE A 141 -5.26 -20.30 5.77
C ILE A 141 -6.38 -20.36 4.74
N LEU A 142 -6.16 -21.00 3.58
CA LEU A 142 -7.17 -21.11 2.51
C LEU A 142 -8.48 -21.76 2.97
N GLN A 143 -8.38 -22.78 3.81
CA GLN A 143 -9.51 -23.53 4.35
C GLN A 143 -10.19 -22.81 5.53
N GLY A 144 -9.60 -21.75 6.07
CA GLY A 144 -10.13 -21.02 7.24
C GLY A 144 -10.04 -21.81 8.54
N THR A 145 -9.14 -22.77 8.64
CA THR A 145 -8.92 -23.62 9.83
C THR A 145 -7.75 -23.13 10.69
N CYS A 146 -7.05 -22.10 10.25
CA CYS A 146 -5.93 -21.50 10.97
C CYS A 146 -6.39 -20.80 12.27
N THR A 147 -5.68 -21.04 13.38
CA THR A 147 -5.95 -20.39 14.67
C THR A 147 -5.55 -18.91 14.64
N ALA A 148 -6.14 -18.09 15.52
CA ALA A 148 -5.79 -16.68 15.64
C ALA A 148 -4.30 -16.45 15.98
N GLU A 149 -3.69 -17.35 16.76
CA GLU A 149 -2.25 -17.31 17.08
C GLU A 149 -1.39 -17.57 15.84
N ASN A 150 -1.70 -18.63 15.09
CA ASN A 150 -0.97 -18.96 13.87
C ASN A 150 -1.18 -17.91 12.77
N MET A 151 -2.35 -17.28 12.73
CA MET A 151 -2.68 -16.23 11.76
C MET A 151 -1.77 -15.00 11.90
N GLN A 152 -1.20 -14.73 13.08
CA GLN A 152 -0.22 -13.66 13.28
C GLN A 152 1.07 -13.87 12.46
N PHE A 153 1.34 -15.09 11.99
CA PHE A 153 2.51 -15.38 11.16
C PHE A 153 2.20 -15.39 9.65
N SER A 154 0.94 -15.20 9.26
CA SER A 154 0.50 -15.44 7.89
C SER A 154 1.21 -14.55 6.86
N LEU A 155 1.31 -13.24 7.10
CA LEU A 155 2.08 -12.36 6.20
C LEU A 155 3.56 -12.77 6.12
N SER A 156 4.19 -13.01 7.28
CA SER A 156 5.59 -13.42 7.33
C SER A 156 5.83 -14.71 6.55
N ASN A 157 4.99 -15.71 6.76
CA ASN A 157 5.08 -17.00 6.10
C ASN A 157 4.85 -16.88 4.60
N LEU A 158 3.83 -16.13 4.16
CA LEU A 158 3.58 -15.94 2.72
C LEU A 158 4.76 -15.24 2.02
N ILE A 159 5.38 -14.25 2.66
CA ILE A 159 6.60 -13.60 2.15
C ILE A 159 7.73 -14.63 2.00
N GLN A 160 7.97 -15.47 3.02
CA GLN A 160 8.99 -16.52 2.95
C GLN A 160 8.66 -17.54 1.86
N PHE A 161 7.39 -17.89 1.67
CA PHE A 161 6.98 -18.87 0.67
C PHE A 161 7.20 -18.35 -0.75
N LEU A 162 6.89 -17.08 -0.99
CA LEU A 162 7.14 -16.42 -2.26
C LEU A 162 8.65 -16.31 -2.55
N GLU A 163 9.45 -15.98 -1.54
CA GLU A 163 10.91 -15.91 -1.70
C GLU A 163 11.52 -17.28 -2.00
N LYS A 164 11.10 -18.34 -1.30
CA LYS A 164 11.50 -19.73 -1.58
C LYS A 164 11.14 -20.16 -3.01
N HIS A 165 9.98 -19.77 -3.51
CA HIS A 165 9.50 -20.15 -4.84
C HIS A 165 10.19 -19.38 -5.96
N HIS A 166 10.29 -18.05 -5.82
CA HIS A 166 10.75 -17.16 -6.89
C HIS A 166 12.22 -16.78 -6.80
N HIS A 167 12.91 -17.14 -5.70
CA HIS A 167 14.29 -16.77 -5.42
C HIS A 167 14.53 -15.25 -5.49
N ARG A 168 13.50 -14.48 -5.13
CA ARG A 168 13.47 -13.02 -5.11
C ARG A 168 12.68 -12.56 -3.90
N GLN A 169 13.25 -11.58 -3.18
CA GLN A 169 12.59 -10.99 -2.01
C GLN A 169 11.30 -10.27 -2.42
N PRO A 170 10.13 -10.66 -1.87
CA PRO A 170 8.86 -10.01 -2.16
C PRO A 170 8.78 -8.60 -1.58
N ILE A 171 7.88 -7.80 -2.14
CA ILE A 171 7.47 -6.50 -1.60
C ILE A 171 6.12 -6.65 -0.92
N LEU A 172 5.94 -5.97 0.22
CA LEU A 172 4.66 -5.85 0.91
C LEU A 172 4.08 -4.44 0.75
N LEU A 173 2.92 -4.32 0.12
CA LEU A 173 2.11 -3.11 0.05
C LEU A 173 0.89 -3.29 0.96
N LEU A 174 0.84 -2.54 2.05
CA LEU A 174 -0.21 -2.65 3.06
C LEU A 174 -1.00 -1.35 3.15
N ASP A 175 -2.25 -1.40 2.67
CA ASP A 175 -3.14 -0.26 2.70
C ASP A 175 -4.02 -0.22 3.95
N GLU A 176 -4.28 1.00 4.41
CA GLU A 176 -5.09 1.33 5.59
C GLU A 176 -4.74 0.48 6.84
N TYR A 177 -3.44 0.36 7.14
CA TYR A 177 -2.94 -0.48 8.24
C TYR A 177 -3.56 -0.13 9.61
N ASP A 178 -3.98 1.13 9.78
CA ASP A 178 -4.52 1.71 10.99
C ASP A 178 -6.04 1.53 11.13
N ALA A 179 -6.77 1.18 10.07
CA ALA A 179 -8.22 1.02 10.08
C ALA A 179 -8.75 0.05 11.17
N PRO A 180 -8.24 -1.20 11.31
CA PRO A 180 -8.70 -2.11 12.35
C PRO A 180 -8.42 -1.57 13.76
N ILE A 181 -7.30 -0.87 13.93
CA ILE A 181 -6.87 -0.36 15.23
C ILE A 181 -7.73 0.83 15.68
N LEU A 182 -8.03 1.76 14.76
CA LEU A 182 -8.93 2.88 15.02
C LEU A 182 -10.34 2.39 15.35
N SER A 183 -10.85 1.41 14.60
CA SER A 183 -12.13 0.76 14.92
C SER A 183 -12.11 0.11 16.31
N ALA A 184 -11.04 -0.61 16.65
CA ALA A 184 -10.90 -1.27 17.95
C ALA A 184 -10.89 -0.28 19.12
N TRP A 185 -10.24 0.88 18.92
CA TRP A 185 -10.25 1.98 19.88
C TRP A 185 -11.67 2.51 20.12
N GLU A 186 -12.42 2.77 19.05
CA GLU A 186 -13.79 3.28 19.15
C GLU A 186 -14.78 2.28 19.76
N LYS A 187 -14.55 0.99 19.56
CA LYS A 187 -15.47 -0.09 19.93
C LYS A 187 -15.10 -0.84 21.21
N GLY A 188 -13.96 -0.52 21.82
CA GLY A 188 -13.57 -1.02 23.14
C GLY A 188 -12.87 -2.38 23.16
N TYR A 189 -12.27 -2.82 22.05
CA TYR A 189 -11.45 -4.05 21.98
C TYR A 189 -9.99 -3.78 21.53
N TYR A 190 -9.51 -2.58 21.87
CA TYR A 190 -8.20 -2.08 21.45
C TYR A 190 -7.04 -2.99 21.87
N ALA A 191 -7.05 -3.51 23.11
CA ALA A 191 -5.96 -4.31 23.63
C ALA A 191 -5.77 -5.62 22.87
N GLU A 192 -6.87 -6.31 22.56
CA GLU A 192 -6.89 -7.56 21.80
C GLU A 192 -6.45 -7.33 20.35
N CYS A 193 -6.96 -6.27 19.72
CA CYS A 193 -6.55 -5.87 18.38
C CYS A 193 -5.04 -5.55 18.32
N MET A 194 -4.54 -4.76 19.25
CA MET A 194 -3.12 -4.40 19.32
C MET A 194 -2.23 -5.61 19.55
N ASN A 195 -2.66 -6.57 20.38
CA ASN A 195 -1.91 -7.82 20.59
C ASN A 195 -1.77 -8.60 19.28
N PHE A 196 -2.87 -8.77 18.54
CA PHE A 196 -2.85 -9.42 17.23
C PHE A 196 -1.98 -8.64 16.22
N MET A 197 -2.19 -7.33 16.08
CA MET A 197 -1.48 -6.49 15.10
C MET A 197 0.02 -6.43 15.37
N ARG A 198 0.46 -6.50 16.64
CA ARG A 198 1.87 -6.58 17.01
C ARG A 198 2.52 -7.87 16.49
N GLY A 199 1.86 -9.01 16.64
CA GLY A 199 2.36 -10.28 16.07
C GLY A 199 2.31 -10.27 14.55
N PHE A 200 1.16 -9.85 14.00
CA PHE A 200 0.86 -9.84 12.56
C PHE A 200 1.82 -8.97 11.74
N LEU A 201 2.01 -7.71 12.15
CA LEU A 201 2.92 -6.79 11.47
C LEU A 201 4.37 -6.94 11.97
N GLY A 202 4.57 -7.27 13.24
CA GLY A 202 5.91 -7.42 13.81
C GLY A 202 6.71 -8.54 13.16
N THR A 203 6.10 -9.72 12.99
CA THR A 203 6.78 -10.86 12.37
C THR A 203 7.11 -10.60 10.89
N ALA A 204 6.20 -9.95 10.17
CA ALA A 204 6.37 -9.63 8.75
C ALA A 204 7.38 -8.50 8.49
N LEU A 205 7.43 -7.46 9.32
CA LEU A 205 8.20 -6.24 9.06
C LEU A 205 9.55 -6.18 9.77
N LYS A 206 9.68 -6.78 10.96
CA LYS A 206 10.88 -6.65 11.81
C LYS A 206 11.88 -7.77 11.64
N THR A 207 11.39 -9.01 11.59
CA THR A 207 12.21 -10.22 11.70
C THR A 207 12.33 -10.99 10.39
N ASN A 208 11.75 -10.47 9.30
CA ASN A 208 11.64 -11.21 8.06
C ASN A 208 12.77 -10.86 7.07
N LEU A 209 13.79 -11.70 7.00
CA LEU A 209 14.90 -11.55 6.05
C LEU A 209 14.49 -11.79 4.59
N SER A 210 13.35 -12.45 4.35
CA SER A 210 12.82 -12.65 3.00
C SER A 210 12.12 -11.41 2.46
N LEU A 211 11.77 -10.42 3.29
CA LEU A 211 11.15 -9.16 2.86
C LEU A 211 12.16 -8.27 2.14
N GLY A 212 11.83 -7.80 0.94
CA GLY A 212 12.65 -6.83 0.21
C GLY A 212 12.45 -5.42 0.78
N PHE A 213 11.23 -4.92 0.72
CA PHE A 213 10.78 -3.73 1.45
C PHE A 213 9.27 -3.74 1.62
N ALA A 214 8.77 -2.91 2.53
CA ALA A 214 7.34 -2.70 2.74
C ALA A 214 6.96 -1.24 2.66
N ILE A 215 5.78 -0.96 2.09
CA ILE A 215 5.16 0.35 2.10
C ILE A 215 3.79 0.21 2.75
N LEU A 216 3.60 0.96 3.83
CA LEU A 216 2.35 1.03 4.57
C LEU A 216 1.70 2.39 4.32
N THR A 217 0.38 2.40 4.18
CA THR A 217 -0.40 3.63 4.11
C THR A 217 -1.47 3.67 5.18
N GLY A 218 -1.73 4.86 5.71
CA GLY A 218 -2.75 5.10 6.73
C GLY A 218 -3.10 6.57 6.86
N VAL A 219 -4.03 6.89 7.75
CA VAL A 219 -4.36 8.28 8.10
C VAL A 219 -3.52 8.81 9.24
N ALA A 220 -3.10 7.96 10.17
CA ALA A 220 -2.34 8.35 11.35
C ALA A 220 -1.16 7.41 11.63
N ARG A 221 -0.17 7.93 12.34
CA ARG A 221 0.88 7.11 12.97
C ARG A 221 0.40 6.67 14.34
N ILE A 222 0.19 5.38 14.53
CA ILE A 222 -0.18 4.83 15.84
C ILE A 222 1.12 4.57 16.61
N SER A 223 1.54 5.57 17.40
CA SER A 223 2.81 5.56 18.16
C SER A 223 2.64 5.14 19.62
N LYS A 224 1.43 5.25 20.20
CA LYS A 224 1.14 4.73 21.54
C LYS A 224 1.08 3.19 21.45
N GLU A 225 2.10 2.55 22.02
CA GLU A 225 2.23 1.09 22.21
C GLU A 225 2.63 0.22 21.00
N SER A 226 3.87 0.40 20.55
CA SER A 226 4.80 -0.70 20.24
C SER A 226 4.65 -1.60 18.99
N ILE A 227 3.67 -1.44 18.10
CA ILE A 227 3.62 -2.28 16.87
C ILE A 227 4.94 -2.18 16.09
N PHE A 228 5.48 -0.97 16.01
CA PHE A 228 6.76 -0.68 15.35
C PHE A 228 7.93 -0.55 16.33
N SER A 229 7.76 -0.94 17.60
CA SER A 229 8.84 -0.85 18.59
C SER A 229 9.99 -1.79 18.23
N GLY A 230 11.17 -1.20 17.99
CA GLY A 230 12.37 -1.90 17.56
C GLY A 230 12.43 -2.19 16.05
N LEU A 231 11.58 -1.57 15.22
CA LEU A 231 11.91 -1.39 13.80
C LEU A 231 12.96 -0.30 13.69
N ASN A 232 14.23 -0.70 13.58
CA ASN A 232 15.34 0.24 13.43
C ASN A 232 15.32 0.97 12.08
N ASN A 233 14.58 0.45 11.10
CA ASN A 233 14.55 0.91 9.71
C ASN A 233 13.14 1.35 9.26
N LEU A 234 12.31 1.84 10.18
CA LEU A 234 11.01 2.44 9.83
C LEU A 234 11.19 3.93 9.48
N ASP A 235 11.00 4.28 8.22
CA ASP A 235 10.84 5.68 7.81
C ASP A 235 9.35 6.08 7.86
N VAL A 236 9.06 7.24 8.46
CA VAL A 236 7.68 7.74 8.62
C VAL A 236 7.54 9.04 7.85
N CYS A 237 6.98 8.93 6.65
CA CYS A 237 6.70 10.06 5.77
C CYS A 237 5.31 10.63 6.06
N SER A 238 5.23 11.44 7.11
CA SER A 238 3.98 12.08 7.53
C SER A 238 3.64 13.34 6.74
N VAL A 239 2.51 13.99 7.06
CA VAL A 239 2.18 15.31 6.52
C VAL A 239 3.19 16.39 6.91
N LEU A 240 4.02 16.15 7.93
CA LEU A 240 5.06 17.09 8.38
C LEU A 240 6.41 16.88 7.68
N SER A 241 6.60 15.80 6.92
CA SER A 241 7.86 15.52 6.23
C SER A 241 7.87 16.08 4.81
N ASP A 242 9.02 16.61 4.38
CA ASP A 242 9.22 17.02 2.98
C ASP A 242 9.31 15.79 2.04
N THR A 243 9.75 14.64 2.56
CA THR A 243 9.85 13.36 1.83
C THR A 243 8.48 12.89 1.32
N TYR A 244 8.39 12.64 0.01
CA TYR A 244 7.17 12.21 -0.69
C TYR A 244 5.97 13.15 -0.50
N SER A 245 6.21 14.43 -0.21
CA SER A 245 5.15 15.43 0.04
C SER A 245 4.17 15.58 -1.12
N ASP A 246 4.64 15.40 -2.36
CA ASP A 246 3.87 15.49 -3.61
C ASP A 246 3.50 14.14 -4.24
N ALA A 247 3.88 13.01 -3.62
CA ALA A 247 3.58 11.68 -4.13
C ALA A 247 2.08 11.34 -4.11
N MET A 248 1.31 12.04 -3.29
CA MET A 248 -0.13 11.86 -3.10
C MET A 248 -0.80 13.23 -2.94
N GLY A 249 -1.92 13.44 -3.64
CA GLY A 249 -2.56 14.75 -3.76
C GLY A 249 -2.09 15.53 -4.99
N PHE A 250 -2.64 16.74 -5.18
CA PHE A 250 -2.27 17.61 -6.29
C PHE A 250 -1.50 18.82 -5.79
N THR A 251 -0.37 19.14 -6.42
CA THR A 251 0.30 20.43 -6.18
C THR A 251 -0.55 21.57 -6.75
N GLN A 252 -0.20 22.80 -6.40
CA GLN A 252 -0.84 23.98 -6.98
C GLN A 252 -0.74 23.98 -8.52
N GLU A 253 0.42 23.64 -9.06
CA GLU A 253 0.67 23.61 -10.51
C GLU A 253 -0.18 22.53 -11.20
N GLU A 254 -0.29 21.36 -10.59
CA GLU A 254 -1.11 20.26 -11.12
C GLU A 254 -2.60 20.58 -11.06
N ALA A 255 -3.06 21.22 -9.98
CA ALA A 255 -4.46 21.66 -9.87
C ALA A 255 -4.79 22.73 -10.92
N VAL A 256 -3.90 23.69 -11.14
CA VAL A 256 -4.03 24.71 -12.21
C VAL A 256 -4.12 24.03 -13.57
N LYS A 257 -3.18 23.11 -13.87
CA LYS A 257 -3.14 22.39 -15.14
C LYS A 257 -4.42 21.57 -15.36
N LEU A 258 -4.89 20.85 -14.34
CA LEU A 258 -6.13 20.09 -14.41
C LEU A 258 -7.34 20.98 -14.74
N MET A 259 -7.47 22.13 -14.09
CA MET A 259 -8.56 23.08 -14.37
C MET A 259 -8.46 23.66 -15.78
N ALA A 260 -7.25 23.95 -16.25
CA ALA A 260 -6.98 24.42 -17.62
C ALA A 260 -7.37 23.36 -18.66
N ASP A 261 -6.92 22.12 -18.50
CA ASP A 261 -7.23 21.01 -19.40
C ASP A 261 -8.73 20.69 -19.44
N CYS A 262 -9.47 20.99 -18.36
CA CYS A 262 -10.93 20.87 -18.30
C CYS A 262 -11.70 22.13 -18.74
N GLY A 263 -11.02 23.25 -19.03
CA GLY A 263 -11.66 24.50 -19.46
C GLY A 263 -12.41 25.26 -18.37
N VAL A 264 -12.04 25.09 -17.09
CA VAL A 264 -12.70 25.70 -15.91
C VAL A 264 -11.74 26.54 -15.05
N GLU A 265 -10.78 27.20 -15.70
CA GLU A 265 -9.76 28.04 -15.05
C GLU A 265 -10.35 29.16 -14.18
N ASP A 266 -11.54 29.65 -14.53
CA ASP A 266 -12.27 30.68 -13.78
C ASP A 266 -12.65 30.24 -12.36
N LYS A 267 -12.70 28.93 -12.10
CA LYS A 267 -13.04 28.34 -10.80
C LYS A 267 -11.88 28.20 -9.83
N LEU A 268 -10.65 28.53 -10.25
CA LEU A 268 -9.46 28.38 -9.40
C LEU A 268 -9.56 29.19 -8.11
N THR A 269 -10.14 30.40 -8.18
CA THR A 269 -10.36 31.25 -7.01
C THR A 269 -11.36 30.64 -6.04
N ASP A 270 -12.42 30.02 -6.55
CA ASP A 270 -13.44 29.35 -5.75
C ASP A 270 -12.87 28.09 -5.07
N LEU A 271 -12.10 27.28 -5.82
CA LEU A 271 -11.41 26.11 -5.28
C LEU A 271 -10.49 26.50 -4.10
N LYS A 272 -9.66 27.53 -4.30
CA LYS A 272 -8.77 28.01 -3.25
C LYS A 272 -9.56 28.54 -2.05
N ARG A 273 -10.64 29.28 -2.28
CA ARG A 273 -11.49 29.81 -1.21
C ARG A 273 -12.18 28.70 -0.41
N TRP A 274 -12.61 27.62 -1.04
CA TRP A 274 -13.35 26.54 -0.37
C TRP A 274 -12.45 25.55 0.34
N TYR A 275 -11.25 25.27 -0.20
CA TYR A 275 -10.42 24.18 0.28
C TYR A 275 -9.02 24.59 0.74
N ASP A 276 -8.39 25.56 0.08
CA ASP A 276 -7.03 26.09 0.30
C ASP A 276 -5.90 25.03 0.46
N GLY A 277 -6.20 23.76 0.19
CA GLY A 277 -5.28 22.63 0.29
C GLY A 277 -4.87 22.27 1.71
N TYR A 278 -3.81 21.48 1.80
CA TYR A 278 -3.13 21.09 3.03
C TYR A 278 -1.66 21.41 2.87
N ARG A 279 -1.01 21.86 3.96
CA ARG A 279 0.44 22.09 3.95
C ARG A 279 1.17 20.80 4.30
N PHE A 280 1.81 20.16 3.32
CA PHE A 280 2.68 19.00 3.52
C PHE A 280 4.15 19.40 3.45
N GLY A 281 4.82 19.40 4.60
CA GLY A 281 6.15 19.98 4.72
C GLY A 281 6.15 21.45 4.25
N LYS A 282 6.84 21.73 3.14
CA LYS A 282 6.88 23.05 2.51
C LYS A 282 5.96 23.24 1.30
N LYS A 283 5.19 22.22 0.91
CA LYS A 283 4.31 22.26 -0.28
C LYS A 283 2.85 22.40 0.12
N ASP A 284 2.09 23.14 -0.67
CA ASP A 284 0.63 23.19 -0.58
C ASP A 284 0.05 22.13 -1.52
N ILE A 285 -0.70 21.19 -0.95
CA ILE A 285 -1.21 20.00 -1.63
C ILE A 285 -2.73 19.94 -1.48
N TYR A 286 -3.43 19.96 -2.61
CA TYR A 286 -4.86 19.81 -2.67
C TYR A 286 -5.29 18.34 -2.55
N ASN A 287 -6.41 18.13 -1.87
CA ASN A 287 -7.06 16.83 -1.83
C ASN A 287 -7.66 16.52 -3.22
N PRO A 288 -7.31 15.40 -3.87
CA PRO A 288 -7.78 15.08 -5.22
C PRO A 288 -9.30 15.10 -5.36
N TRP A 289 -10.02 14.51 -4.41
CA TRP A 289 -11.48 14.42 -4.41
C TRP A 289 -12.16 15.77 -4.15
N SER A 290 -11.41 16.79 -3.78
CA SER A 290 -11.96 18.15 -3.60
C SER A 290 -11.74 19.02 -4.83
N VAL A 291 -10.81 18.62 -5.70
CA VAL A 291 -10.52 19.28 -6.98
C VAL A 291 -11.34 18.66 -8.11
N ILE A 292 -11.53 17.33 -8.09
CA ILE A 292 -12.39 16.57 -9.01
C ILE A 292 -13.85 16.73 -8.63
#